data_AF-A0A2T1CYT6-F1
#
_entry.id   AF-A0A2T1CYT6-F1
#
_cell.length_a   1.000
_cell.length_b   1.000
_cell.length_c   1.000
_cell.angle_alpha   90.00
_cell.angle_beta   90.00
_cell.angle_gamma   90.00
#
_symmetry.space_group_name_H-M   'P 1'
#
loop_
_entity.id
_entity.type
_entity.pdbx_description
1 polymer ?
#
loop_
_entity_poly.entity_id
_entity_poly.type
_entity_poly.pdbx_seq_one_letter_code
_entity_poly.pdbx_strand_id
1 'polypeptide(L)'
;METILEHAQGLVYALLGLMPSSDQKTSFSALLGLFLDASGHALPQHCPIKSASALSRFLNIYGWSTRSVLRTTRQTVLKQMAQHLSRSDSPLKVIIDLTTL
;
A
#
# COMPACT_ATOMS: atom_id res chain seq x y z
N MET A 1 -3.13 -23.55 -4.45
CA MET A 1 -2.88 -22.49 -5.44
C MET A 1 -3.07 -21.20 -4.67
N GLU A 2 -1.99 -20.55 -4.28
CA GLU A 2 -2.07 -19.33 -3.46
C GLU A 2 -2.81 -18.26 -4.28
N THR A 3 -3.92 -17.73 -3.79
CA THR A 3 -4.81 -16.85 -4.55
C THR A 3 -4.27 -15.43 -4.59
N ILE A 4 -4.63 -14.63 -5.59
CA ILE A 4 -4.32 -13.18 -5.62
C ILE A 4 -4.79 -12.46 -4.34
N LEU A 5 -5.85 -12.98 -3.73
CA LEU A 5 -6.40 -12.46 -2.48
C LEU A 5 -5.45 -12.67 -1.30
N GLU A 6 -4.84 -13.84 -1.15
CA GLU A 6 -3.88 -14.13 -0.06
C GLU A 6 -2.65 -13.22 -0.15
N HIS A 7 -2.16 -13.02 -1.38
CA HIS A 7 -1.08 -12.09 -1.67
C HIS A 7 -1.43 -10.62 -1.32
N ALA A 8 -2.63 -10.18 -1.70
CA ALA A 8 -3.12 -8.85 -1.37
C ALA A 8 -3.30 -8.66 0.14
N GLN A 9 -3.91 -9.62 0.82
CA GLN A 9 -4.10 -9.60 2.27
C GLN A 9 -2.76 -9.57 3.01
N GLY A 10 -1.81 -10.41 2.60
CA GLY A 10 -0.46 -10.45 3.17
C GLY A 10 0.25 -9.10 3.04
N LEU A 11 0.13 -8.45 1.88
CA LEU A 11 0.68 -7.09 1.70
C LEU A 11 -0.01 -6.08 2.62
N VAL A 12 -1.34 -6.05 2.66
CA VAL A 12 -2.10 -5.12 3.51
C VAL A 12 -1.72 -5.27 4.97
N TYR A 13 -1.65 -6.49 5.49
CA TYR A 13 -1.25 -6.73 6.88
C TYR A 13 0.20 -6.35 7.15
N ALA A 14 1.12 -6.61 6.22
CA ALA A 14 2.50 -6.17 6.35
C ALA A 14 2.60 -4.63 6.43
N LEU A 15 1.84 -3.91 5.60
CA LEU A 15 1.80 -2.45 5.61
C LEU A 15 1.16 -1.89 6.88
N LEU A 16 0.07 -2.49 7.36
CA LEU A 16 -0.54 -2.13 8.64
C LEU A 16 0.40 -2.38 9.83
N GLY A 17 1.21 -3.44 9.76
CA GLY A 17 2.24 -3.73 10.76
C GLY A 17 3.31 -2.64 10.90
N LEU A 18 3.47 -1.78 9.88
CA LEU A 18 4.41 -0.65 9.92
C LEU A 18 3.86 0.57 10.66
N MET A 19 2.55 0.62 10.95
CA MET A 19 1.93 1.74 11.64
C MET A 19 2.13 1.61 13.16
N PRO A 20 2.78 2.59 13.83
CA PRO A 20 3.10 2.50 15.25
C PRO A 20 1.90 2.35 16.20
N SER A 21 0.74 2.92 15.86
CA SER A 21 -0.45 2.91 16.72
C SER A 21 -1.70 2.36 16.03
N SER A 22 -2.67 1.91 16.82
CA SER A 22 -4.00 1.50 16.32
C SER A 22 -4.70 2.61 15.53
N ASP A 23 -4.52 3.86 15.98
CA ASP A 23 -5.07 5.02 15.29
C ASP A 23 -4.44 5.25 13.93
N GLN A 24 -3.11 5.10 13.82
CA GLN A 24 -2.40 5.18 12.56
C GLN A 24 -2.75 4.02 11.62
N LYS A 25 -2.94 2.80 12.15
CA LYS A 25 -3.46 1.66 11.38
C LYS A 25 -4.82 1.99 10.77
N THR A 26 -5.72 2.54 11.56
CA THR A 26 -7.06 2.92 11.10
C THR A 26 -7.00 4.02 10.05
N SER A 27 -6.16 5.05 10.22
CA SER A 27 -5.97 6.10 9.22
C SER A 27 -5.36 5.56 7.92
N PHE A 28 -4.40 4.65 8.00
CA PHE A 28 -3.81 4.00 6.83
C PHE A 28 -4.85 3.14 6.09
N SER A 29 -5.61 2.31 6.81
CA SER A 29 -6.72 1.52 6.23
C SER A 29 -7.75 2.40 5.56
N ALA A 30 -8.10 3.53 6.17
CA ALA A 30 -9.09 4.46 5.64
C ALA A 30 -8.63 5.09 4.32
N LEU A 31 -7.36 5.52 4.23
CA LEU A 31 -6.78 6.06 3.00
C LEU A 31 -6.60 4.98 1.92
N LEU A 32 -6.18 3.77 2.30
CA LEU A 32 -6.05 2.67 1.37
C LEU A 32 -7.42 2.26 0.80
N GLY A 33 -8.45 2.21 1.64
CA GLY A 33 -9.82 1.97 1.21
C GLY A 33 -10.31 3.03 0.23
N LEU A 34 -10.09 4.32 0.54
CA LEU A 34 -10.42 5.42 -0.37
C LEU A 34 -9.72 5.31 -1.73
N PHE A 35 -8.44 4.92 -1.73
CA PHE A 35 -7.68 4.72 -2.96
C PHE A 35 -8.23 3.55 -3.78
N LEU A 36 -8.53 2.42 -3.13
CA LEU A 36 -9.02 1.21 -3.78
C LEU A 36 -10.48 1.30 -4.25
N ASP A 37 -11.28 2.19 -3.66
CA ASP A 37 -12.66 2.47 -4.10
C ASP A 37 -12.71 3.00 -5.54
N ALA A 38 -11.61 3.58 -6.03
CA ALA A 38 -11.44 4.01 -7.43
C ALA A 38 -12.54 4.95 -7.96
N SER A 39 -13.28 5.62 -7.08
CA SER A 39 -14.40 6.53 -7.41
C SER A 39 -13.95 7.88 -7.97
N GLY A 40 -12.65 8.10 -8.17
CA GLY A 40 -12.07 9.39 -8.57
C GLY A 40 -12.00 10.42 -7.44
N HIS A 41 -12.43 10.07 -6.23
CA HIS A 41 -12.63 10.99 -5.10
C HIS A 41 -11.72 10.66 -3.90
N ALA A 42 -10.42 10.48 -4.13
CA ALA A 42 -9.45 10.05 -3.09
C ALA A 42 -9.09 11.10 -2.03
N LEU A 43 -9.76 12.26 -2.01
CA LEU A 43 -9.49 13.32 -1.02
C LEU A 43 -9.96 12.91 0.38
N PRO A 44 -9.25 13.32 1.46
CA PRO A 44 -9.62 13.02 2.84
C PRO A 44 -11.06 13.36 3.23
N GLN A 45 -11.65 14.38 2.60
CA GLN A 45 -13.02 14.84 2.87
C GLN A 45 -14.10 13.82 2.47
N HIS A 46 -13.78 12.87 1.58
CA HIS A 46 -14.71 11.82 1.17
C HIS A 46 -14.56 10.55 2.01
N CYS A 47 -13.67 10.55 3.02
CA CYS A 47 -13.50 9.40 3.89
C CYS A 47 -14.71 9.21 4.82
N PRO A 48 -15.39 8.05 4.80
CA PRO A 48 -16.52 7.81 5.71
C PRO A 48 -16.06 7.40 7.12
N ILE A 49 -14.81 6.96 7.30
CA ILE A 49 -14.33 6.29 8.51
C ILE A 49 -13.56 7.25 9.44
N LYS A 50 -12.86 8.24 8.88
CA LYS A 50 -12.02 9.19 9.63
C LYS A 50 -12.27 10.60 9.11
N SER A 51 -12.22 11.59 10.00
CA SER A 51 -12.33 13.00 9.59
C SER A 51 -11.15 13.41 8.70
N ALA A 52 -11.39 14.38 7.81
CA ALA A 52 -10.35 14.96 6.97
C ALA A 52 -9.16 15.51 7.79
N SER A 53 -9.44 16.11 8.97
CA SER A 53 -8.40 16.60 9.87
C SER A 53 -7.57 15.48 10.51
N ALA A 54 -8.17 14.33 10.82
CA ALA A 54 -7.43 13.18 11.33
C ALA A 54 -6.51 12.58 10.26
N LEU A 55 -6.99 12.45 9.03
CA LEU A 55 -6.18 11.97 7.90
C LEU A 55 -5.06 12.96 7.52
N SER A 56 -5.33 14.26 7.59
CA SER A 56 -4.31 15.29 7.37
C SER A 56 -3.18 15.19 8.40
N ARG A 57 -3.50 15.04 9.69
CA ARG A 57 -2.48 14.82 10.74
C ARG A 57 -1.70 13.52 10.52
N PHE A 58 -2.38 12.46 10.08
CA PHE A 58 -1.72 11.21 9.73
C PHE A 58 -0.67 11.40 8.64
N LEU A 59 -0.99 12.13 7.57
CA LEU A 59 -0.06 12.34 6.46
C LEU A 59 1.08 13.32 6.79
N ASN A 60 0.84 14.32 7.65
CA ASN A 60 1.75 15.46 7.80
C ASN A 60 2.48 15.54 9.15
N ILE A 61 1.92 14.97 10.23
CA ILE A 61 2.42 15.18 11.60
C ILE A 61 2.89 13.87 12.23
N TYR A 62 2.17 12.78 11.97
CA TYR A 62 2.42 11.51 12.61
C TYR A 62 3.71 10.86 12.12
N GLY A 63 4.53 10.37 13.05
CA GLY A 63 5.75 9.65 12.73
C GLY A 63 5.45 8.23 12.25
N TRP A 64 5.49 8.02 10.93
CA TRP A 64 5.52 6.70 10.31
C TRP A 64 6.43 6.75 9.07
N SER A 65 7.04 5.62 8.72
CA SER A 65 8.07 5.58 7.69
C SER A 65 7.49 5.25 6.31
N THR A 66 7.25 6.27 5.49
CA THR A 66 6.87 6.10 4.07
C THR A 66 7.92 5.29 3.31
N ARG A 67 9.20 5.45 3.67
CA ARG A 67 10.30 4.64 3.13
C ARG A 67 10.13 3.16 3.44
N SER A 68 9.68 2.81 4.66
CA SER A 68 9.41 1.42 5.02
C SER A 68 8.24 0.86 4.22
N VAL A 69 7.16 1.63 4.05
CA VAL A 69 6.02 1.25 3.18
C VAL A 69 6.49 0.90 1.76
N LEU A 70 7.29 1.77 1.15
CA LEU A 70 7.84 1.55 -0.20
C LEU A 70 8.77 0.32 -0.25
N ARG A 71 9.64 0.14 0.74
CA ARG A 71 10.55 -1.01 0.81
C ARG A 71 9.79 -2.32 0.97
N THR A 72 8.83 -2.39 1.89
CA THR A 72 8.01 -3.56 2.13
C THR A 72 7.19 -3.92 0.89
N THR A 73 6.54 -2.94 0.25
CA THR A 73 5.79 -3.17 -0.99
C THR A 73 6.69 -3.77 -2.08
N ARG A 74 7.86 -3.16 -2.33
CA ARG A 74 8.81 -3.66 -3.32
C ARG A 74 9.32 -5.07 -3.00
N GLN A 75 9.64 -5.35 -1.74
CA GLN A 75 10.07 -6.69 -1.32
C GLN A 75 8.97 -7.73 -1.55
N THR A 76 7.72 -7.40 -1.24
CA THR A 76 6.58 -8.28 -1.50
C THR A 76 6.39 -8.57 -2.99
N VAL A 77 6.44 -7.53 -3.83
CA VAL A 77 6.34 -7.68 -5.30
C VAL A 77 7.48 -8.55 -5.83
N LEU A 78 8.72 -8.29 -5.44
CA LEU A 78 9.87 -9.08 -5.89
C LEU A 78 9.79 -10.55 -5.44
N LYS A 79 9.30 -10.80 -4.22
CA LYS A 79 9.11 -12.17 -3.71
C LYS A 79 8.06 -12.93 -4.53
N GLN A 80 6.92 -12.29 -4.81
CA GLN A 80 5.87 -12.87 -5.65
C GLN A 80 6.39 -13.15 -7.06
N MET A 81 7.09 -12.18 -7.65
CA MET A 81 7.71 -12.35 -8.97
C MET A 81 8.67 -13.54 -8.98
N ALA A 82 9.57 -13.67 -7.99
CA ALA A 82 10.52 -14.78 -7.93
C ALA A 82 9.83 -16.16 -7.81
N GLN A 83 8.74 -16.25 -7.05
CA GLN A 83 7.95 -17.47 -6.91
C GLN A 83 7.29 -17.90 -8.23
N HIS A 84 6.89 -16.95 -9.08
CA HIS A 84 6.25 -17.23 -10.36
C HIS A 84 7.24 -17.37 -11.53
N LEU A 85 8.33 -16.59 -11.55
CA LEU A 85 9.35 -16.59 -12.61
C LEU A 85 10.22 -17.85 -12.60
N SER A 86 10.43 -18.48 -11.44
CA SER A 86 11.20 -19.74 -11.34
C SER A 86 10.62 -20.91 -12.18
N ARG A 87 9.43 -20.74 -12.75
CA ARG A 87 8.76 -21.71 -13.63
C ARG A 87 8.76 -21.33 -15.11
N SER A 88 9.32 -20.18 -15.49
CA SER A 88 9.21 -19.65 -16.86
C SER A 88 10.58 -19.28 -17.42
N ASP A 89 10.91 -19.79 -18.61
CA ASP A 89 12.12 -19.43 -19.36
C ASP A 89 12.04 -18.05 -20.04
N SER A 90 10.94 -17.32 -19.85
CA SER A 90 10.76 -16.01 -20.48
C SER A 90 11.48 -14.90 -19.69
N PRO A 91 12.24 -14.02 -20.36
CA PRO A 91 12.93 -12.92 -19.69
C PRO A 91 11.92 -11.90 -19.12
N LEU A 92 12.22 -11.38 -17.93
CA LEU A 92 11.43 -10.31 -17.31
C LEU A 92 11.60 -8.99 -18.09
N LYS A 93 10.49 -8.38 -18.49
CA LYS A 93 10.46 -7.05 -19.09
C LYS A 93 10.19 -6.01 -18.01
N VAL A 94 11.10 -5.05 -17.84
CA VAL A 94 10.96 -3.94 -16.89
C VAL A 94 10.79 -2.65 -17.67
N ILE A 95 9.72 -1.92 -17.39
CA ILE A 95 9.46 -0.59 -17.94
C ILE A 95 9.86 0.42 -16.87
N ILE A 96 10.73 1.36 -17.22
CA ILE A 96 11.17 2.44 -16.34
C ILE A 96 10.74 3.75 -17.00
N ASP A 97 9.93 4.51 -16.28
CA ASP A 97 9.49 5.84 -16.68
C ASP A 97 9.75 6.82 -15.52
N LEU A 98 10.05 8.06 -15.84
CA LEU A 98 10.30 9.13 -14.86
C LEU A 98 9.19 10.16 -14.94
N THR A 99 8.46 10.30 -13.85
CA THR A 99 7.36 11.26 -13.73
C THR A 99 7.71 12.34 -12.70
N THR A 100 7.30 13.58 -12.98
CA THR A 100 7.35 14.68 -11.99
C THR A 100 6.08 14.67 -11.14
N LEU A 101 6.22 14.86 -9.83
CA LEU A 101 5.11 15.04 -8.89
C LEU A 101 4.68 16.50 -8.79
#